data_AF-A0A835YUY6-F1
#
_entry.id   AF-A0A835YUY6-F1
#
_cell.length_a   1.000
_cell.length_b   1.000
_cell.length_c   1.000
_cell.angle_alpha   90.00
_cell.angle_beta   90.00
_cell.angle_gamma   90.00
#
_symmetry.space_group_name_H-M   'P 1'
#
loop_
_entity.id
_entity.type
_entity.pdbx_description
1 polymer ?
#
loop_
_entity_poly.entity_id
_entity_poly.type
_entity_poly.pdbx_seq_one_letter_code
_entity_poly.pdbx_strand_id
1 'polypeptide(L)'
;EGTDEESQGKVKIKKIGQVAHGKETLNFNRKNPVWTRNPDEVTQDEYVALYKSLTNDSEEYAAVKDFNAGGRQLKFRSLLFVPTRASVDEGGNKLKGNNFKVYVRETFITDNCEKLTLMPEYLRFVKVSSLSLLVRSCHPPTWGVINMVDLPKNTSRESLLQHQILRVIRKNLVDKSIELFDEISEDADKHKGFYKSFSKNIKLGIQEDSTNRAKLAKLLRFYSTKSGEEMTSLDDYVARMGTSQEGIYYVTGESKEAVETSPSLASFRKEGHEVLFMVDTMDDYVMQQLKEYKGKTFVCVSK
;
A
#
# COMPACT_ATOMS: atom_id res chain seq x y z
N GLU A 1 82.79 -29.41 -15.92
CA GLU A 1 82.46 -29.44 -17.37
C GLU A 1 81.21 -30.33 -17.47
N GLY A 2 80.02 -29.75 -17.58
CA GLY A 2 79.38 -29.33 -18.84
C GLY A 2 78.72 -30.57 -19.49
N THR A 3 77.46 -30.63 -19.90
CA THR A 3 76.48 -29.59 -20.25
C THR A 3 75.12 -30.29 -20.49
N ASP A 4 74.04 -29.67 -20.02
CA ASP A 4 72.71 -29.47 -20.61
C ASP A 4 72.12 -30.46 -21.66
N GLU A 5 70.88 -30.92 -21.43
CA GLU A 5 69.68 -30.52 -22.22
C GLU A 5 68.41 -31.30 -21.77
N GLU A 6 67.63 -30.72 -20.84
CA GLU A 6 66.22 -31.08 -20.62
C GLU A 6 65.32 -30.21 -21.52
N SER A 7 64.72 -30.82 -22.55
CA SER A 7 63.86 -30.14 -23.51
C SER A 7 62.42 -30.02 -23.01
N GLN A 8 62.03 -28.79 -22.67
CA GLN A 8 60.66 -28.36 -22.39
C GLN A 8 59.81 -28.33 -23.67
N GLY A 9 58.77 -29.17 -23.75
CA GLY A 9 57.71 -29.07 -24.76
C GLY A 9 56.63 -28.06 -24.35
N LYS A 10 56.82 -26.77 -24.63
CA LYS A 10 55.78 -25.72 -24.52
C LYS A 10 54.94 -25.67 -25.80
N VAL A 11 53.64 -25.98 -25.71
CA VAL A 11 52.67 -25.70 -26.78
C VAL A 11 52.37 -24.20 -26.80
N LYS A 12 52.81 -23.51 -27.87
CA LYS A 12 52.46 -22.11 -28.15
C LYS A 12 51.04 -22.01 -28.69
N ILE A 13 50.11 -21.48 -27.91
CA ILE A 13 48.80 -21.05 -28.41
C ILE A 13 48.94 -19.62 -28.95
N LYS A 14 48.74 -19.46 -30.26
CA LYS A 14 48.68 -18.17 -30.96
C LYS A 14 47.51 -17.35 -30.42
N LYS A 15 47.80 -16.13 -29.93
CA LYS A 15 46.80 -15.09 -29.64
C LYS A 15 46.12 -14.68 -30.96
N ILE A 16 44.88 -15.09 -31.14
CA ILE A 16 43.97 -14.46 -32.11
C ILE A 16 43.26 -13.36 -31.33
N GLY A 17 43.54 -12.11 -31.70
CA GLY A 17 42.84 -10.95 -31.16
C GLY A 17 41.38 -10.98 -31.59
N GLN A 18 40.48 -11.21 -30.64
CA GLN A 18 39.09 -10.84 -30.82
C GLN A 18 38.92 -9.41 -30.31
N VAL A 19 38.58 -8.55 -31.26
CA VAL A 19 38.13 -7.17 -31.10
C VAL A 19 37.09 -7.13 -29.98
N ALA A 20 37.43 -6.45 -28.89
CA ALA A 20 36.48 -6.12 -27.84
C ALA A 20 35.45 -5.16 -28.45
N HIS A 21 34.33 -5.71 -28.92
CA HIS A 21 33.12 -4.94 -29.10
C HIS A 21 32.72 -4.47 -27.71
N GLY A 22 33.03 -3.20 -27.41
CA GLY A 22 32.61 -2.53 -26.20
C GLY A 22 31.10 -2.56 -26.11
N LYS A 23 30.56 -3.54 -25.39
CA LYS A 23 29.26 -3.36 -24.75
C LYS A 23 29.53 -2.36 -23.64
N GLU A 24 29.19 -1.11 -23.91
CA GLU A 24 28.94 -0.11 -22.88
C GLU A 24 28.13 -0.76 -21.78
N THR A 25 28.84 -1.11 -20.70
CA THR A 25 28.24 -1.44 -19.44
C THR A 25 27.69 -0.10 -18.96
N LEU A 26 26.43 0.14 -19.29
CA LEU A 26 25.65 1.25 -18.77
C LEU A 26 25.80 1.23 -17.26
N ASN A 27 26.63 2.14 -16.76
CA ASN A 27 26.91 2.37 -15.35
C ASN A 27 25.63 2.87 -14.66
N PHE A 28 24.69 1.98 -14.38
CA PHE A 28 23.55 2.28 -13.51
C PHE A 28 23.95 2.00 -12.05
N ASN A 29 24.27 3.10 -11.35
CA ASN A 29 24.23 3.29 -9.89
C ASN A 29 25.31 2.65 -9.00
N ARG A 30 26.45 3.33 -8.89
CA ARG A 30 27.29 3.41 -7.67
C ARG A 30 26.66 4.27 -6.55
N LYS A 31 25.32 4.32 -6.46
CA LYS A 31 24.59 5.09 -5.43
C LYS A 31 23.96 4.11 -4.45
N ASN A 32 24.05 4.43 -3.16
CA ASN A 32 23.40 3.66 -2.09
C ASN A 32 21.90 3.48 -2.38
N PRO A 33 21.28 2.36 -1.96
CA PRO A 33 19.85 2.12 -2.20
C PRO A 33 18.95 3.29 -1.78
N VAL A 34 17.83 3.48 -2.49
CA VAL A 34 16.88 4.58 -2.21
C VAL A 34 16.41 4.57 -0.74
N TRP A 35 16.12 3.39 -0.19
CA TRP A 35 15.66 3.24 1.21
C TRP A 35 16.78 3.39 2.26
N THR A 36 18.03 3.62 1.88
CA THR A 36 19.13 3.88 2.84
C THR A 36 19.60 5.33 2.83
N ARG A 37 19.30 6.11 1.78
CA ARG A 37 19.63 7.54 1.63
C ARG A 37 18.60 8.44 2.28
N ASN A 38 18.94 9.64 2.75
CA ASN A 38 17.96 10.54 3.38
C ASN A 38 16.78 10.82 2.41
N PRO A 39 15.48 10.78 2.83
CA PRO A 39 14.37 11.06 1.92
C PRO A 39 14.51 12.38 1.16
N ASP A 40 15.09 13.41 1.78
CA ASP A 40 15.30 14.74 1.19
C ASP A 40 16.28 14.73 0.00
N GLU A 41 17.12 13.71 -0.11
CA GLU A 41 18.12 13.57 -1.17
C GLU A 41 17.63 12.71 -2.35
N VAL A 42 16.48 12.06 -2.20
CA VAL A 42 15.92 11.16 -3.20
C VAL A 42 14.98 11.93 -4.11
N THR A 43 15.24 11.89 -5.41
CA THR A 43 14.37 12.54 -6.39
C THR A 43 13.13 11.70 -6.70
N GLN A 44 12.06 12.34 -7.18
CA GLN A 44 10.85 11.64 -7.60
C GLN A 44 11.14 10.59 -8.70
N ASP A 45 12.02 10.90 -9.65
CA ASP A 45 12.44 9.95 -10.70
C ASP A 45 13.09 8.68 -10.13
N GLU A 46 13.86 8.80 -9.05
CA GLU A 46 14.46 7.65 -8.37
C GLU A 46 13.39 6.78 -7.69
N TYR A 47 12.34 7.38 -7.12
CA TYR A 47 11.19 6.64 -6.59
C TYR A 47 10.39 5.97 -7.71
N VAL A 48 10.18 6.63 -8.85
CA VAL A 48 9.45 6.06 -10.00
C VAL A 48 10.21 4.89 -10.58
N ALA A 49 11.51 5.04 -10.81
CA ALA A 49 12.37 3.97 -11.30
C ALA A 49 12.35 2.77 -10.34
N LEU A 50 12.41 3.05 -9.03
CA LEU A 50 12.32 2.03 -8.00
C LEU A 50 10.98 1.29 -8.06
N TYR A 51 9.86 2.01 -8.08
CA TYR A 51 8.52 1.42 -8.17
C TYR A 51 8.37 0.50 -9.38
N LYS A 52 8.68 0.99 -10.59
CA LYS A 52 8.60 0.20 -11.83
C LYS A 52 9.47 -1.06 -11.77
N SER A 53 10.66 -0.97 -11.17
CA SER A 53 11.57 -2.11 -11.02
C SER A 53 11.04 -3.21 -10.07
N LEU A 54 10.14 -2.86 -9.15
CA LEU A 54 9.61 -3.78 -8.13
C LEU A 54 8.31 -4.44 -8.55
N THR A 55 7.41 -3.64 -9.10
CA THR A 55 6.05 -4.07 -9.44
C THR A 55 5.96 -4.62 -10.84
N ASN A 56 6.97 -4.35 -11.69
CA ASN A 56 6.92 -4.60 -13.13
C ASN A 56 5.69 -3.93 -13.78
N ASP A 57 5.21 -2.85 -13.18
CA ASP A 57 4.13 -2.02 -13.72
C ASP A 57 4.71 -1.01 -14.71
N SER A 58 3.99 -0.77 -15.80
CA SER A 58 4.33 0.28 -16.77
C SER A 58 3.96 1.66 -16.25
N GLU A 59 2.91 1.73 -15.41
CA GLU A 59 2.41 2.96 -14.83
C GLU A 59 3.22 3.39 -13.59
N GLU A 60 3.04 4.63 -13.19
CA GLU A 60 3.66 5.18 -11.98
C GLU A 60 2.80 4.91 -10.75
N TYR A 61 3.36 5.16 -9.57
CA TYR A 61 2.61 5.09 -8.32
C TYR A 61 1.74 6.35 -8.15
N ALA A 62 0.61 6.23 -7.48
CA ALA A 62 -0.24 7.36 -7.10
C ALA A 62 0.38 8.16 -5.95
N ALA A 63 0.93 7.46 -4.96
CA ALA A 63 1.59 8.08 -3.81
C ALA A 63 2.72 7.19 -3.26
N VAL A 64 3.71 7.83 -2.64
CA VAL A 64 4.82 7.18 -1.96
C VAL A 64 4.97 7.76 -0.56
N LYS A 65 5.27 6.92 0.43
CA LYS A 65 5.59 7.32 1.80
C LYS A 65 6.90 6.67 2.22
N ASP A 66 7.93 7.49 2.39
CA ASP A 66 9.19 7.10 3.01
C ASP A 66 9.14 7.45 4.50
N PHE A 67 9.34 6.46 5.37
CA PHE A 67 9.30 6.71 6.80
C PHE A 67 10.27 5.85 7.58
N ASN A 68 10.79 6.45 8.65
CA ASN A 68 11.49 5.76 9.73
C ASN A 68 10.49 5.51 10.86
N ALA A 69 10.41 4.28 11.34
CA ALA A 69 9.57 3.90 12.48
C ALA A 69 10.31 2.96 13.41
N GLY A 70 9.89 2.94 14.66
CA GLY A 70 10.53 2.11 15.65
C GLY A 70 10.36 2.61 17.07
N GLY A 71 10.72 1.74 18.01
CA GLY A 71 10.82 2.07 19.43
C GLY A 71 12.25 1.89 19.93
N ARG A 72 12.41 1.87 21.26
CA ARG A 72 13.71 1.70 21.91
C ARG A 72 14.42 0.39 21.54
N GLN A 73 13.67 -0.64 21.16
CA GLN A 73 14.19 -1.99 20.88
C GLN A 73 14.33 -2.32 19.38
N LEU A 74 13.67 -1.57 18.49
CA LEU A 74 13.65 -1.84 17.06
C LEU A 74 13.51 -0.52 16.31
N LYS A 75 14.46 -0.24 15.42
CA LYS A 75 14.35 0.85 14.45
C LYS A 75 14.40 0.29 13.04
N PHE A 76 13.44 0.66 12.22
CA PHE A 76 13.39 0.26 10.83
C PHE A 76 12.95 1.42 9.95
N ARG A 77 13.30 1.32 8.68
CA ARG A 77 12.85 2.20 7.62
C ARG A 77 12.04 1.41 6.61
N SER A 78 11.00 2.02 6.08
CA SER A 78 10.16 1.40 5.06
C SER A 78 9.64 2.44 4.07
N LEU A 79 9.38 1.96 2.85
CA LEU A 79 8.90 2.74 1.72
C LEU A 79 7.60 2.14 1.22
N LEU A 80 6.48 2.84 1.41
CA LEU A 80 5.16 2.42 0.94
C LEU A 80 4.86 3.08 -0.40
N PHE A 81 4.26 2.33 -1.30
CA PHE A 81 3.77 2.79 -2.59
C PHE A 81 2.30 2.40 -2.74
N VAL A 82 1.49 3.37 -3.15
CA VAL A 82 0.10 3.14 -3.57
C VAL A 82 0.08 3.11 -5.09
N PRO A 83 -0.31 1.99 -5.72
CA PRO A 83 -0.42 1.92 -7.17
C PRO A 83 -1.56 2.82 -7.68
N THR A 84 -1.43 3.30 -8.91
CA THR A 84 -2.46 4.16 -9.55
C THR A 84 -3.76 3.40 -9.83
N ARG A 85 -3.66 2.10 -10.09
CA ARG A 85 -4.79 1.20 -10.36
C ARG A 85 -4.68 -0.07 -9.53
N ALA A 86 -5.83 -0.64 -9.19
CA ALA A 86 -5.90 -1.99 -8.64
C ALA A 86 -5.35 -2.99 -9.66
N SER A 87 -4.58 -3.98 -9.20
CA SER A 87 -4.06 -5.02 -10.09
C SER A 87 -5.16 -6.03 -10.42
N VAL A 88 -5.19 -6.55 -11.66
CA VAL A 88 -6.25 -7.45 -12.15
C VAL A 88 -6.42 -8.70 -11.26
N ASP A 89 -5.35 -9.15 -10.59
CA ASP A 89 -5.35 -10.31 -9.70
C ASP A 89 -5.97 -10.07 -8.30
N GLU A 90 -6.30 -8.83 -7.92
CA GLU A 90 -6.90 -8.52 -6.61
C GLU A 90 -8.35 -8.99 -6.47
N GLY A 91 -9.02 -9.30 -7.59
CA GLY A 91 -10.43 -9.69 -7.63
C GLY A 91 -10.73 -11.20 -7.63
N GLY A 92 -9.73 -12.08 -7.78
CA GLY A 92 -10.05 -13.47 -8.11
C GLY A 92 -8.87 -14.43 -8.19
N ASN A 93 -8.13 -14.60 -7.11
CA ASN A 93 -7.55 -15.87 -6.69
C ASN A 93 -6.81 -15.64 -5.36
N LYS A 94 -6.72 -16.66 -4.51
CA LYS A 94 -5.86 -16.61 -3.31
C LYS A 94 -4.42 -16.38 -3.76
N LEU A 95 -4.02 -15.11 -3.88
CA LEU A 95 -2.65 -14.68 -4.10
C LEU A 95 -1.80 -15.36 -3.03
N LYS A 96 -1.03 -16.37 -3.45
CA LYS A 96 -0.12 -17.11 -2.59
C LYS A 96 0.99 -16.15 -2.16
N GLY A 97 1.04 -15.90 -0.85
CA GLY A 97 2.16 -15.23 -0.20
C GLY A 97 2.13 -13.71 -0.31
N ASN A 98 2.14 -13.04 0.84
CA ASN A 98 2.55 -11.66 0.94
C ASN A 98 4.08 -11.62 0.81
N ASN A 99 4.62 -11.36 -0.38
CA ASN A 99 6.05 -11.40 -0.63
C ASN A 99 6.72 -10.12 -0.12
N PHE A 100 6.96 -10.06 1.19
CA PHE A 100 7.78 -9.03 1.82
C PHE A 100 9.23 -9.52 1.92
N LYS A 101 10.19 -8.75 1.40
CA LYS A 101 11.61 -8.97 1.65
C LYS A 101 12.05 -8.21 2.90
N VAL A 102 12.51 -8.93 3.89
CA VAL A 102 13.03 -8.32 5.12
C VAL A 102 14.54 -8.20 5.03
N TYR A 103 15.06 -7.00 5.30
CA TYR A 103 16.48 -6.69 5.34
C TYR A 103 16.88 -6.29 6.76
N VAL A 104 18.07 -6.72 7.16
CA VAL A 104 18.69 -6.34 8.43
C VAL A 104 20.09 -5.86 8.12
N ARG A 105 20.39 -4.60 8.44
CA ARG A 105 21.71 -3.98 8.14
C ARG A 105 22.13 -4.24 6.68
N GLU A 106 21.22 -3.95 5.75
CA GLU A 106 21.42 -4.13 4.30
C GLU A 106 21.63 -5.58 3.83
N THR A 107 21.57 -6.55 4.74
CA THR A 107 21.63 -7.98 4.42
C THR A 107 20.22 -8.53 4.28
N PHE A 108 19.94 -9.16 3.14
CA PHE A 108 18.68 -9.87 2.91
C PHE A 108 18.54 -11.05 3.88
N ILE A 109 17.42 -11.15 4.57
CA ILE A 109 17.14 -12.24 5.52
C ILE A 109 16.23 -13.29 4.89
N THR A 110 15.05 -12.88 4.44
CA THR A 110 14.02 -13.78 3.92
C THR A 110 12.97 -13.00 3.12
N ASP A 111 12.42 -13.65 2.10
CA ASP A 111 11.31 -13.21 1.26
C ASP A 111 10.06 -14.10 1.42
N ASN A 112 10.24 -15.31 1.97
CA ASN A 112 9.23 -16.33 2.03
C ASN A 112 8.99 -16.76 3.47
N CYS A 113 8.05 -16.10 4.13
CA CYS A 113 7.54 -16.53 5.41
C CYS A 113 6.01 -16.55 5.34
N GLU A 114 5.44 -17.73 5.15
CA GLU A 114 3.98 -17.98 5.16
C GLU A 114 3.28 -17.45 6.43
N LYS A 115 4.04 -17.25 7.52
CA LYS A 115 3.56 -16.70 8.80
C LYS A 115 3.65 -15.17 8.89
N LEU A 116 4.24 -14.50 7.92
CA LEU A 116 4.55 -13.06 7.93
C LEU A 116 3.50 -12.26 7.16
N THR A 117 2.22 -12.38 7.54
CA THR A 117 1.16 -11.50 7.05
C THR A 117 1.39 -10.09 7.63
N LEU A 118 2.33 -9.33 7.09
CA LEU A 118 2.69 -8.00 7.61
C LEU A 118 1.60 -6.98 7.37
N MET A 119 0.91 -7.09 6.23
CA MET A 119 -0.23 -6.24 5.89
C MET A 119 -1.54 -7.01 6.03
N PRO A 120 -2.57 -6.43 6.66
CA PRO A 120 -3.94 -6.96 6.65
C PRO A 120 -4.47 -7.15 5.22
N GLU A 121 -5.53 -7.96 5.09
CA GLU A 121 -6.12 -8.28 3.79
C GLU A 121 -6.57 -7.03 3.01
N TYR A 122 -7.16 -6.08 3.74
CA TYR A 122 -7.61 -4.83 3.16
C TYR A 122 -6.48 -3.91 2.67
N LEU A 123 -5.23 -4.05 3.11
CA LEU A 123 -4.09 -3.25 2.64
C LEU A 123 -3.15 -3.98 1.68
N ARG A 124 -3.57 -5.13 1.15
CA ARG A 124 -2.69 -5.92 0.26
C ARG A 124 -2.27 -5.17 -1.00
N PHE A 125 -3.06 -4.21 -1.47
CA PHE A 125 -2.72 -3.42 -2.66
C PHE A 125 -1.49 -2.52 -2.47
N VAL A 126 -1.15 -2.15 -1.23
CA VAL A 126 0.02 -1.31 -0.92
C VAL A 126 1.31 -2.10 -1.19
N LYS A 127 2.18 -1.55 -2.02
CA LYS A 127 3.48 -2.14 -2.38
C LYS A 127 4.58 -1.52 -1.52
N VAL A 128 5.63 -2.27 -1.18
CA VAL A 128 6.78 -1.81 -0.35
C VAL A 128 8.12 -2.26 -1.02
N SER A 129 9.25 -1.58 -0.85
CA SER A 129 10.38 -1.61 -1.83
C SER A 129 11.79 -2.09 -1.41
N SER A 130 12.45 -3.00 -2.17
CA SER A 130 13.93 -3.23 -2.23
C SER A 130 14.40 -3.78 -3.57
N LEU A 131 15.57 -3.31 -4.01
CA LEU A 131 16.47 -3.94 -4.96
C LEU A 131 17.38 -4.96 -4.24
N SER A 132 17.47 -6.18 -4.74
CA SER A 132 18.64 -7.04 -4.55
C SER A 132 19.21 -7.32 -5.93
N LEU A 133 20.43 -6.86 -6.17
CA LEU A 133 21.20 -7.17 -7.38
C LEU A 133 21.89 -8.52 -7.16
N LEU A 134 21.16 -9.61 -7.38
CA LEU A 134 21.68 -10.91 -7.83
C LEU A 134 20.49 -11.84 -8.08
N VAL A 135 20.53 -12.49 -9.25
CA VAL A 135 19.58 -13.48 -9.77
C VAL A 135 18.35 -12.89 -10.49
N ARG A 136 18.56 -12.50 -11.75
CA ARG A 136 17.56 -12.63 -12.81
C ARG A 136 17.23 -14.12 -12.96
N SER A 137 16.24 -14.61 -12.22
CA SER A 137 15.50 -15.82 -12.58
C SER A 137 14.25 -15.95 -11.70
N CYS A 138 13.07 -15.90 -12.32
CA CYS A 138 11.83 -16.55 -11.86
C CYS A 138 11.33 -16.30 -10.42
N HIS A 139 11.38 -15.08 -9.88
CA HIS A 139 10.74 -14.78 -8.59
C HIS A 139 9.37 -14.10 -8.79
N PRO A 140 8.34 -14.46 -7.99
CA PRO A 140 7.02 -13.82 -8.05
C PRO A 140 7.13 -12.31 -7.75
N PRO A 141 6.11 -11.50 -8.13
CA PRO A 141 6.11 -10.07 -7.83
C PRO A 141 6.38 -9.86 -6.34
N THR A 142 7.27 -8.92 -6.02
CA THR A 142 7.62 -8.55 -4.65
C THR A 142 6.75 -7.40 -4.21
N TRP A 143 6.05 -7.56 -3.09
CA TRP A 143 5.01 -6.64 -2.64
C TRP A 143 5.49 -5.79 -1.50
N GLY A 144 6.65 -6.09 -0.89
CA GLY A 144 7.07 -5.25 0.20
C GLY A 144 8.49 -5.36 0.73
N VAL A 145 9.01 -4.34 1.44
CA VAL A 145 10.33 -4.35 2.09
C VAL A 145 10.43 -3.55 3.37
N ILE A 146 11.18 -4.13 4.32
CA ILE A 146 11.43 -3.55 5.62
C ILE A 146 12.92 -3.62 5.90
N ASN A 147 13.57 -2.46 6.00
CA ASN A 147 14.98 -2.38 6.37
C ASN A 147 15.10 -2.11 7.87
N MET A 148 15.46 -3.14 8.64
CA MET A 148 15.73 -3.01 10.07
C MET A 148 17.16 -2.51 10.27
N VAL A 149 17.29 -1.30 10.81
CA VAL A 149 18.56 -0.60 11.02
C VAL A 149 19.23 -1.09 12.29
N ASP A 150 18.45 -1.24 13.36
CA ASP A 150 18.96 -1.63 14.67
C ASP A 150 18.14 -2.79 15.24
N LEU A 151 18.83 -3.92 15.40
CA LEU A 151 18.36 -5.13 16.05
C LEU A 151 19.36 -5.50 17.15
N PRO A 152 18.90 -5.98 18.31
CA PRO A 152 19.78 -6.44 19.37
C PRO A 152 20.82 -7.44 18.82
N LYS A 153 22.10 -7.27 19.18
CA LYS A 153 23.22 -8.09 18.67
C LYS A 153 23.03 -9.61 18.84
N ASN A 154 22.13 -10.05 19.73
CA ASN A 154 21.82 -11.46 20.00
C ASN A 154 20.52 -11.95 19.35
N THR A 155 19.92 -11.18 18.43
CA THR A 155 18.69 -11.59 17.75
C THR A 155 19.00 -12.58 16.63
N SER A 156 18.72 -13.86 16.86
CA SER A 156 18.76 -14.90 15.82
C SER A 156 17.63 -14.71 14.80
N ARG A 157 17.73 -15.37 13.63
CA ARG A 157 16.64 -15.41 12.63
C ARG A 157 15.31 -15.89 13.23
N GLU A 158 15.37 -16.75 14.25
CA GLU A 158 14.19 -17.25 14.99
C GLU A 158 13.64 -16.20 15.96
N SER A 159 14.48 -15.36 16.55
CA SER A 159 14.05 -14.26 17.41
C SER A 159 13.37 -13.13 16.60
N LEU A 160 13.72 -12.93 15.33
CA LEU A 160 12.99 -12.04 14.41
C LEU A 160 11.59 -12.56 14.06
N LEU A 161 11.41 -13.87 14.07
CA LEU A 161 10.10 -14.52 13.92
C LEU A 161 9.27 -14.46 15.21
N GLN A 162 9.80 -13.90 16.31
CA GLN A 162 9.00 -13.67 17.50
C GLN A 162 7.84 -12.72 17.18
N HIS A 163 6.65 -13.16 17.58
CA HIS A 163 5.39 -12.53 17.24
C HIS A 163 5.30 -11.05 17.68
N GLN A 164 6.07 -10.62 18.69
CA GLN A 164 5.99 -9.26 19.22
C GLN A 164 6.61 -8.19 18.31
N ILE A 165 7.77 -8.45 17.69
CA ILE A 165 8.44 -7.51 16.78
C ILE A 165 7.59 -7.28 15.53
N LEU A 166 7.05 -8.37 14.97
CA LEU A 166 6.18 -8.32 13.79
C LEU A 166 4.88 -7.58 14.04
N ARG A 167 4.30 -7.68 15.24
CA ARG A 167 3.12 -6.88 15.62
C ARG A 167 3.41 -5.39 15.62
N VAL A 168 4.57 -4.96 16.13
CA VAL A 168 4.97 -3.56 16.15
C VAL A 168 5.16 -3.04 14.72
N ILE A 169 5.83 -3.81 13.88
CA ILE A 169 6.04 -3.47 12.47
C ILE A 169 4.71 -3.36 11.74
N ARG A 170 3.84 -4.37 11.85
CA ARG A 170 2.48 -4.38 11.25
C ARG A 170 1.71 -3.14 11.66
N LYS A 171 1.67 -2.82 12.96
CA LYS A 171 0.96 -1.64 13.46
C LYS A 171 1.45 -0.36 12.80
N ASN A 172 2.77 -0.16 12.75
CA ASN A 172 3.38 1.03 12.13
C ASN A 172 3.10 1.09 10.61
N LEU A 173 3.16 -0.03 9.89
CA LEU A 173 2.85 -0.07 8.46
C LEU A 173 1.39 0.30 8.19
N VAL A 174 0.46 -0.25 8.98
CA VAL A 174 -0.97 0.07 8.88
C VAL A 174 -1.22 1.54 9.20
N ASP A 175 -0.68 2.04 10.31
CA ASP A 175 -0.83 3.44 10.71
C ASP A 175 -0.27 4.39 9.62
N LYS A 176 0.90 4.09 9.07
CA LYS A 176 1.52 4.91 8.01
C LYS A 176 0.85 4.78 6.65
N SER A 177 0.23 3.64 6.34
CA SER A 177 -0.58 3.48 5.13
C SER A 177 -1.85 4.33 5.20
N ILE A 178 -2.51 4.35 6.36
CA ILE A 178 -3.72 5.17 6.57
C ILE A 178 -3.37 6.66 6.55
N GLU A 179 -2.24 7.07 7.13
CA GLU A 179 -1.71 8.44 7.02
C GLU A 179 -1.48 8.83 5.55
N LEU A 180 -0.88 7.95 4.75
CA LEU A 180 -0.71 8.19 3.32
C LEU A 180 -2.05 8.33 2.58
N PHE A 181 -3.09 7.58 2.96
CA PHE A 181 -4.42 7.73 2.37
C PHE A 181 -5.08 9.05 2.76
N ASP A 182 -4.87 9.51 3.99
CA ASP A 182 -5.34 10.81 4.48
C ASP A 182 -4.67 11.95 3.68
N GLU A 183 -3.36 11.85 3.43
CA GLU A 183 -2.62 12.79 2.56
C GLU A 183 -3.13 12.78 1.11
N ILE A 184 -3.43 11.60 0.55
CA ILE A 184 -4.07 11.51 -0.78
C ILE A 184 -5.44 12.18 -0.77
N SER A 185 -6.15 12.17 0.37
CA SER A 185 -7.48 12.74 0.49
C SER A 185 -7.53 14.26 0.50
N GLU A 186 -6.39 14.94 0.72
CA GLU A 186 -6.26 16.40 0.65
C GLU A 186 -6.38 16.91 -0.81
N ASP A 187 -6.06 16.07 -1.79
CA ASP A 187 -6.18 16.36 -3.22
C ASP A 187 -7.42 15.63 -3.79
N ALA A 188 -8.47 16.40 -4.10
CA ALA A 188 -9.75 15.85 -4.53
C ALA A 188 -9.66 14.97 -5.79
N ASP A 189 -8.83 15.34 -6.77
CA ASP A 189 -8.68 14.61 -8.03
C ASP A 189 -7.93 13.29 -7.82
N LYS A 190 -6.84 13.32 -7.05
CA LYS A 190 -6.10 12.10 -6.69
C LYS A 190 -6.94 11.18 -5.83
N HIS A 191 -7.68 11.73 -4.87
CA HIS A 191 -8.58 10.95 -4.03
C HIS A 191 -9.69 10.28 -4.85
N LYS A 192 -10.26 10.96 -5.84
CA LYS A 192 -11.29 10.39 -6.73
C LYS A 192 -10.75 9.18 -7.49
N GLY A 193 -9.53 9.27 -8.03
CA GLY A 193 -8.84 8.14 -8.66
C GLY A 193 -8.58 7.00 -7.69
N PHE A 194 -7.99 7.30 -6.53
CA PHE A 194 -7.69 6.34 -5.48
C PHE A 194 -8.94 5.62 -4.97
N TYR A 195 -10.01 6.36 -4.64
CA TYR A 195 -11.25 5.80 -4.11
C TYR A 195 -11.96 4.94 -5.15
N LYS A 196 -11.92 5.33 -6.44
CA LYS A 196 -12.47 4.50 -7.52
C LYS A 196 -11.79 3.13 -7.60
N SER A 197 -10.47 3.08 -7.41
CA SER A 197 -9.71 1.82 -7.45
C SER A 197 -9.76 1.01 -6.16
N PHE A 198 -9.77 1.65 -4.99
CA PHE A 198 -9.53 0.99 -3.70
C PHE A 198 -10.67 1.15 -2.67
N SER A 199 -11.84 1.68 -3.06
CA SER A 199 -13.00 1.81 -2.16
C SER A 199 -13.40 0.48 -1.50
N LYS A 200 -13.39 -0.62 -2.25
CA LYS A 200 -13.70 -1.97 -1.72
C LYS A 200 -12.73 -2.38 -0.61
N ASN A 201 -11.44 -2.09 -0.80
CA ASN A 201 -10.41 -2.34 0.20
C ASN A 201 -10.63 -1.49 1.46
N ILE A 202 -10.96 -0.20 1.32
CA ILE A 202 -11.27 0.66 2.46
C ILE A 202 -12.48 0.13 3.24
N LYS A 203 -13.55 -0.26 2.53
CA LYS A 203 -14.77 -0.84 3.12
C LYS A 203 -14.48 -2.16 3.84
N LEU A 204 -13.66 -3.03 3.26
CA LEU A 204 -13.19 -4.26 3.93
C LEU A 204 -12.42 -3.93 5.22
N GLY A 205 -11.56 -2.90 5.18
CA GLY A 205 -10.84 -2.43 6.36
C GLY A 205 -11.76 -1.95 7.48
N ILE A 206 -12.87 -1.28 7.15
CA ILE A 206 -13.89 -0.88 8.15
C ILE A 206 -14.55 -2.11 8.77
N GLN A 207 -14.77 -3.17 7.98
CA GLN A 207 -15.35 -4.41 8.48
C GLN A 207 -14.40 -5.13 9.44
N GLU A 208 -13.12 -5.27 9.07
CA GLU A 208 -12.15 -6.12 9.77
C GLU A 208 -11.38 -5.40 10.89
N ASP A 209 -11.00 -4.14 10.69
CA ASP A 209 -10.09 -3.41 11.60
C ASP A 209 -10.84 -2.44 12.51
N SER A 210 -11.26 -2.96 13.66
CA SER A 210 -11.95 -2.16 14.68
C SER A 210 -11.10 -1.05 15.28
N THR A 211 -9.77 -1.18 15.25
CA THR A 211 -8.86 -0.19 15.87
C THR A 211 -8.73 1.04 14.98
N ASN A 212 -8.67 0.83 13.66
CA ASN A 212 -8.49 1.90 12.68
C ASN A 212 -9.78 2.35 11.99
N ARG A 213 -10.92 1.73 12.31
CA ARG A 213 -12.23 2.00 11.72
C ARG A 213 -12.57 3.48 11.62
N ALA A 214 -12.37 4.24 12.69
CA ALA A 214 -12.69 5.66 12.71
C ALA A 214 -11.84 6.48 11.73
N LYS A 215 -10.57 6.10 11.51
CA LYS A 215 -9.68 6.73 10.52
C LYS A 215 -10.10 6.34 9.10
N LEU A 216 -10.38 5.06 8.88
CA LEU A 216 -10.83 4.55 7.58
C LEU A 216 -12.18 5.12 7.15
N ALA A 217 -13.10 5.36 8.10
CA ALA A 217 -14.40 5.97 7.84
C ALA A 217 -14.28 7.39 7.24
N LYS A 218 -13.22 8.15 7.59
CA LYS A 218 -12.98 9.49 7.01
C LYS A 218 -12.71 9.45 5.51
N LEU A 219 -12.16 8.34 5.01
CA LEU A 219 -11.82 8.14 3.60
C LEU A 219 -13.05 7.76 2.76
N LEU A 220 -14.18 7.45 3.39
CA LEU A 220 -15.40 7.12 2.69
C LEU A 220 -15.96 8.33 1.92
N ARG A 221 -16.49 8.05 0.74
CA ARG A 221 -17.17 9.01 -0.13
C ARG A 221 -18.47 8.38 -0.61
N PHE A 222 -19.54 9.17 -0.57
CA PHE A 222 -20.89 8.75 -0.92
C PHE A 222 -21.56 9.80 -1.79
N TYR A 223 -22.52 9.38 -2.62
CA TYR A 223 -23.48 10.33 -3.19
C TYR A 223 -24.49 10.73 -2.13
N SER A 224 -25.17 11.85 -2.34
CA SER A 224 -26.23 12.32 -1.45
C SER A 224 -27.28 13.10 -2.22
N THR A 225 -28.42 13.34 -1.57
CA THR A 225 -29.48 14.21 -2.11
C THR A 225 -29.04 15.65 -2.39
N LYS A 226 -27.90 16.11 -1.83
CA LYS A 226 -27.37 17.48 -2.02
C LYS A 226 -26.08 17.53 -2.85
N SER A 227 -25.41 16.41 -3.08
CA SER A 227 -24.10 16.38 -3.75
C SER A 227 -24.17 16.19 -5.27
N GLY A 228 -25.33 15.80 -5.81
CA GLY A 228 -25.54 15.63 -7.25
C GLY A 228 -24.63 14.56 -7.86
N GLU A 229 -23.78 14.95 -8.81
CA GLU A 229 -22.86 14.05 -9.51
C GLU A 229 -21.49 13.87 -8.84
N GLU A 230 -21.21 14.64 -7.78
CA GLU A 230 -19.98 14.48 -7.01
C GLU A 230 -20.27 13.71 -5.72
N MET A 231 -19.29 12.91 -5.30
CA MET A 231 -19.35 12.25 -4.00
C MET A 231 -18.91 13.22 -2.91
N THR A 232 -19.52 13.13 -1.73
CA THR A 232 -19.19 13.92 -0.55
C THR A 232 -18.62 13.05 0.57
N SER A 233 -17.80 13.63 1.45
CA SER A 233 -17.30 12.93 2.63
C SER A 233 -18.32 12.95 3.77
N LEU A 234 -18.13 12.06 4.75
CA LEU A 234 -18.90 12.11 6.00
C LEU A 234 -18.62 13.40 6.79
N ASP A 235 -17.42 13.98 6.66
CA ASP A 235 -17.08 15.24 7.31
C ASP A 235 -17.85 16.42 6.72
N ASP A 236 -17.95 16.48 5.40
CA ASP A 236 -18.71 17.52 4.72
C ASP A 236 -20.21 17.37 5.00
N TYR A 237 -20.72 16.13 5.07
CA TYR A 237 -22.09 15.87 5.48
C TYR A 237 -22.35 16.40 6.89
N VAL A 238 -21.49 16.06 7.86
CA VAL A 238 -21.61 16.52 9.26
C VAL A 238 -21.54 18.04 9.34
N ALA A 239 -20.70 18.69 8.54
CA ALA A 239 -20.61 20.16 8.47
C ALA A 239 -21.91 20.81 7.93
N ARG A 240 -22.67 20.11 7.09
CA ARG A 240 -23.97 20.56 6.54
C ARG A 240 -25.18 20.11 7.35
N MET A 241 -24.99 19.35 8.44
CA MET A 241 -26.09 18.90 9.28
C MET A 241 -26.80 20.09 9.94
N GLY A 242 -28.14 20.04 9.95
CA GLY A 242 -28.93 20.98 10.73
C GLY A 242 -28.74 20.77 12.24
N THR A 243 -28.92 21.82 13.04
CA THR A 243 -28.76 21.75 14.51
C THR A 243 -29.74 20.79 15.18
N SER A 244 -30.92 20.57 14.58
CA SER A 244 -31.94 19.62 15.05
C SER A 244 -31.70 18.18 14.60
N GLN A 245 -30.67 17.93 13.78
CA GLN A 245 -30.45 16.61 13.19
C GLN A 245 -29.65 15.71 14.14
N GLU A 246 -30.29 14.63 14.59
CA GLU A 246 -29.73 13.71 15.59
C GLU A 246 -28.74 12.70 15.00
N GLY A 247 -28.88 12.32 13.72
CA GLY A 247 -28.06 11.29 13.08
C GLY A 247 -27.78 11.53 11.59
N ILE A 248 -26.93 10.69 11.02
CA ILE A 248 -26.59 10.66 9.59
C ILE A 248 -27.61 9.77 8.88
N TYR A 249 -28.43 10.36 8.02
CA TYR A 249 -29.44 9.62 7.26
C TYR A 249 -28.83 8.99 6.01
N TYR A 250 -29.15 7.73 5.76
CA TYR A 250 -28.69 7.03 4.57
C TYR A 250 -29.78 6.10 4.01
N VAL A 251 -29.66 5.79 2.73
CA VAL A 251 -30.47 4.80 2.02
C VAL A 251 -29.56 3.82 1.29
N THR A 252 -29.90 2.54 1.34
CA THR A 252 -29.23 1.49 0.56
C THR A 252 -30.08 1.09 -0.65
N GLY A 253 -29.44 0.70 -1.74
CA GLY A 253 -30.13 0.19 -2.94
C GLY A 253 -29.17 -0.31 -4.02
N GLU A 254 -29.72 -0.77 -5.14
CA GLU A 254 -28.94 -1.42 -6.21
C GLU A 254 -28.19 -0.42 -7.12
N SER A 255 -28.68 0.81 -7.24
CA SER A 255 -28.07 1.87 -8.05
C SER A 255 -28.39 3.25 -7.51
N LYS A 256 -27.64 4.27 -7.95
CA LYS A 256 -27.88 5.68 -7.59
C LYS A 256 -29.27 6.14 -8.01
N GLU A 257 -29.68 5.79 -9.23
CA GLU A 257 -30.97 6.15 -9.81
C GLU A 257 -32.13 5.50 -9.04
N ALA A 258 -31.95 4.25 -8.62
CA ALA A 258 -32.94 3.51 -7.84
C ALA A 258 -33.17 4.15 -6.46
N VAL A 259 -32.10 4.54 -5.76
CA VAL A 259 -32.24 5.19 -4.45
C VAL A 259 -32.74 6.62 -4.56
N GLU A 260 -32.33 7.35 -5.60
CA GLU A 260 -32.71 8.75 -5.80
C GLU A 260 -34.20 8.93 -6.13
N THR A 261 -34.82 7.93 -6.77
CA THR A 261 -36.26 7.91 -7.07
C THR A 261 -37.11 7.26 -5.98
N SER A 262 -36.48 6.80 -4.88
CA SER A 262 -37.16 6.10 -3.80
C SER A 262 -38.20 6.97 -3.08
N PRO A 263 -39.44 6.47 -2.86
CA PRO A 263 -40.45 7.16 -2.06
C PRO A 263 -40.00 7.48 -0.63
N SER A 264 -39.08 6.68 -0.06
CA SER A 264 -38.55 6.88 1.29
C SER A 264 -37.83 8.22 1.48
N LEU A 265 -37.41 8.88 0.39
CA LEU A 265 -36.76 10.19 0.45
C LEU A 265 -37.74 11.37 0.55
N ALA A 266 -39.04 11.16 0.32
CA ALA A 266 -40.00 12.26 0.18
C ALA A 266 -40.15 13.14 1.43
N SER A 267 -40.23 12.52 2.63
CA SER A 267 -40.29 13.23 3.91
C SER A 267 -39.01 14.01 4.18
N PHE A 268 -37.86 13.35 4.03
CA PHE A 268 -36.54 13.96 4.28
C PHE A 268 -36.25 15.12 3.33
N ARG A 269 -36.65 15.01 2.06
CA ARG A 269 -36.55 16.12 1.09
C ARG A 269 -37.42 17.31 1.50
N LYS A 270 -38.65 17.06 1.97
CA LYS A 270 -39.57 18.11 2.45
C LYS A 270 -39.04 18.82 3.69
N GLU A 271 -38.37 18.08 4.57
CA GLU A 271 -37.76 18.59 5.80
C GLU A 271 -36.36 19.20 5.58
N GLY A 272 -35.80 19.07 4.38
CA GLY A 272 -34.48 19.62 4.03
C GLY A 272 -33.27 18.83 4.55
N HIS A 273 -33.52 17.61 5.04
CA HIS A 273 -32.47 16.70 5.51
C HIS A 273 -31.69 16.09 4.33
N GLU A 274 -30.37 16.03 4.49
CA GLU A 274 -29.49 15.37 3.52
C GLU A 274 -29.49 13.86 3.78
N VAL A 275 -29.61 13.05 2.72
CA VAL A 275 -29.58 11.58 2.81
C VAL A 275 -28.45 11.06 1.93
N LEU A 276 -27.58 10.22 2.50
CA LEU A 276 -26.49 9.55 1.79
C LEU A 276 -27.00 8.34 0.99
N PHE A 277 -26.43 8.14 -0.19
CA PHE A 277 -26.73 7.03 -1.08
C PHE A 277 -25.63 5.97 -0.98
N MET A 278 -26.01 4.79 -0.53
CA MET A 278 -25.16 3.62 -0.40
C MET A 278 -25.59 2.58 -1.42
N VAL A 279 -24.79 2.41 -2.47
CA VAL A 279 -25.16 1.63 -3.66
C VAL A 279 -24.22 0.46 -3.90
N ASP A 280 -23.24 0.27 -3.04
CA ASP A 280 -22.31 -0.85 -3.09
C ASP A 280 -22.82 -1.98 -2.22
N THR A 281 -22.66 -3.23 -2.69
CA THR A 281 -23.04 -4.42 -1.93
C THR A 281 -22.25 -4.55 -0.61
N MET A 282 -21.09 -3.92 -0.51
CA MET A 282 -20.31 -3.87 0.73
C MET A 282 -20.88 -2.87 1.76
N ASP A 283 -21.68 -1.90 1.35
CA ASP A 283 -22.13 -0.81 2.23
C ASP A 283 -22.99 -1.33 3.40
N ASP A 284 -23.83 -2.35 3.15
CA ASP A 284 -24.61 -3.00 4.22
C ASP A 284 -23.71 -3.60 5.31
N TYR A 285 -22.59 -4.21 4.93
CA TYR A 285 -21.61 -4.77 5.88
C TYR A 285 -20.84 -3.67 6.60
N VAL A 286 -20.51 -2.58 5.92
CA VAL A 286 -19.89 -1.39 6.52
C VAL A 286 -20.81 -0.81 7.59
N MET A 287 -22.11 -0.67 7.32
CA MET A 287 -23.09 -0.12 8.27
C MET A 287 -23.36 -1.02 9.48
N GLN A 288 -23.16 -2.33 9.36
CA GLN A 288 -23.23 -3.23 10.53
C GLN A 288 -22.11 -2.96 11.55
N GLN A 289 -20.94 -2.48 11.09
CA GLN A 289 -19.77 -2.25 11.93
C GLN A 289 -19.58 -0.77 12.31
N LEU A 290 -19.93 0.15 11.41
CA LEU A 290 -19.82 1.59 11.61
C LEU A 290 -21.13 2.14 12.22
N LYS A 291 -21.26 2.02 13.54
CA LYS A 291 -22.48 2.43 14.27
C LYS A 291 -22.65 3.95 14.39
N GLU A 292 -21.52 4.66 14.52
CA GLU A 292 -21.49 6.10 14.70
C GLU A 292 -20.28 6.71 14.02
N TYR A 293 -20.39 8.00 13.70
CA TYR A 293 -19.32 8.82 13.16
C TYR A 293 -19.36 10.21 13.80
N LYS A 294 -18.26 10.62 14.45
CA LYS A 294 -18.17 11.89 15.21
C LYS A 294 -19.33 12.09 16.21
N GLY A 295 -19.77 11.01 16.86
CA GLY A 295 -20.88 11.03 17.83
C GLY A 295 -22.29 11.10 17.22
N LYS A 296 -22.41 11.00 15.89
CA LYS A 296 -23.68 10.91 15.17
C LYS A 296 -23.94 9.48 14.74
N THR A 297 -25.13 8.96 15.04
CA THR A 297 -25.53 7.58 14.67
C THR A 297 -25.99 7.53 13.22
N PHE A 298 -25.83 6.38 12.56
CA PHE A 298 -26.37 6.16 11.22
C PHE A 298 -27.83 5.68 11.30
N VAL A 299 -28.72 6.31 10.52
CA VAL A 299 -30.15 6.00 10.47
C VAL A 299 -30.55 5.67 9.03
N CYS A 300 -31.00 4.43 8.81
CA CYS A 300 -31.50 4.00 7.51
C CYS A 300 -32.91 4.55 7.29
N VAL A 301 -33.14 5.27 6.20
CA VAL A 301 -34.46 5.87 5.88
C VAL A 301 -35.48 4.88 5.33
N SER A 302 -35.03 3.69 4.92
CA SER A 302 -35.89 2.63 4.38
C SER A 302 -36.39 1.64 5.44
N LYS A 303 -35.99 1.82 6.71
CA LYS A 303 -36.40 1.00 7.85
C LYS A 303 -37.17 1.85 8.84
#